data_AF-Q0RR51-F1
#
_entry.id   AF-Q0RR51-F1
#
_cell.length_a   1.000
_cell.length_b   1.000
_cell.length_c   1.000
_cell.angle_alpha   90.00
_cell.angle_beta   90.00
_cell.angle_gamma   90.00
#
_symmetry.space_group_name_H-M   'P 1'
#
loop_
_entity.id
_entity.type
_entity.pdbx_description
1 polymer ?
#
loop_
_entity_poly.entity_id
_entity_poly.type
_entity_poly.pdbx_seq_one_letter_code
_entity_poly.pdbx_strand_id
1 'polypeptide(L)' 'MADILNISSSQTYALVRSGELPAIKIGGRGQWRVERAELEAYIQRAYEQTRAFVAANPMSRNEAVPED' A
#
# COMPACT_ATOMS: atom_id res chain seq x y z
N MET A 1 13.17 16.87 -5.17
CA MET A 1 12.48 16.55 -3.91
C MET A 1 11.18 15.84 -4.24
N ALA A 2 11.21 14.51 -4.25
CA ALA A 2 10.04 13.65 -4.33
C ALA A 2 10.19 12.63 -3.20
N ASP A 3 10.21 13.15 -1.97
CA ASP A 3 10.48 12.40 -0.74
C ASP A 3 9.18 12.18 0.04
N ILE A 4 8.07 12.00 -0.69
CA ILE A 4 6.77 11.73 -0.08
C ILE A 4 6.56 10.21 -0.21
N LEU A 5 7.05 9.54 0.83
CA LEU A 5 6.82 8.15 1.24
C LEU A 5 7.88 7.12 0.84
N ASN A 6 8.22 6.33 1.85
CA ASN A 6 9.03 5.11 1.88
C ASN A 6 8.50 3.95 1.00
N ILE A 7 7.72 4.26 -0.04
CA ILE A 7 7.24 3.30 -1.04
C ILE A 7 7.98 3.57 -2.35
N SER A 8 8.55 2.52 -2.94
CA SER A 8 9.22 2.64 -4.23
C SER A 8 8.25 3.18 -5.28
N SER A 9 8.69 4.12 -6.12
CA SER A 9 7.86 4.72 -7.18
C SER A 9 7.18 3.68 -8.08
N SER A 10 7.82 2.52 -8.26
CA SER A 10 7.31 1.38 -9.01
C SER A 10 6.07 0.75 -8.37
N GLN A 11 6.03 0.68 -7.03
CA GLN A 11 4.90 0.11 -6.28
C GLN A 11 3.69 1.06 -6.33
N THR A 12 3.94 2.36 -6.15
CA THR A 12 2.90 3.39 -6.32
C THR A 12 2.29 3.34 -7.72
N TYR A 13 3.12 3.19 -8.76
CA TYR A 13 2.66 3.08 -10.13
C TYR A 13 1.76 1.85 -10.36
N ALA A 14 2.11 0.70 -9.77
CA ALA A 14 1.28 -0.50 -9.84
C ALA A 14 -0.09 -0.28 -9.19
N LEU A 15 -0.13 0.35 -8.01
CA LEU A 15 -1.38 0.68 -7.30
C LEU A 15 -2.26 1.62 -8.12
N VAL A 16 -1.68 2.68 -8.69
CA VAL A 16 -2.41 3.61 -9.56
C VAL A 16 -2.97 2.90 -10.79
N ARG A 17 -2.17 2.03 -11.43
CA ARG A 17 -2.60 1.28 -12.61
C ARG A 17 -3.69 0.24 -12.29
N SER A 18 -3.66 -0.34 -11.09
CA SER A 18 -4.69 -1.26 -10.61
C SER A 18 -5.99 -0.56 -10.20
N GLY A 19 -5.94 0.75 -9.96
CA GLY A 19 -7.07 1.55 -9.47
C GLY A 19 -7.21 1.57 -7.94
N GLU A 20 -6.37 0.85 -7.20
CA GLU A 20 -6.41 0.83 -5.72
C GLU A 20 -5.95 2.16 -5.09
N LEU A 21 -5.11 2.93 -5.82
CA LEU A 21 -4.67 4.25 -5.39
C LEU A 21 -5.14 5.31 -6.39
N PRO A 22 -6.09 6.20 -6.00
CA PRO A 22 -6.55 7.27 -6.86
C PRO A 22 -5.42 8.23 -7.22
N ALA A 23 -5.27 8.46 -8.53
CA ALA A 23 -4.30 9.40 -9.05
C ALA A 23 -4.83 10.08 -10.31
N ILE A 24 -4.37 11.31 -10.52
CA ILE A 24 -4.67 12.09 -11.71
C ILE A 24 -3.47 12.08 -12.64
N LYS A 25 -3.73 11.89 -13.94
CA LYS A 25 -2.69 12.03 -14.96
C LYS A 25 -2.47 13.51 -15.23
N ILE A 26 -1.25 13.99 -15.01
CA ILE A 26 -0.91 15.40 -15.13
C ILE A 26 0.02 15.58 -16.33
N GLY A 27 -0.48 16.29 -17.34
CA GLY A 27 0.26 16.63 -18.55
C GLY A 27 0.46 15.48 -19.55
N GLY A 28 1.15 15.79 -20.65
CA GLY A 28 1.33 14.89 -21.80
C GLY A 28 2.44 13.83 -21.66
N ARG A 29 3.16 13.76 -20.54
CA ARG A 29 4.34 12.89 -20.37
C ARG A 29 4.14 11.69 -19.44
N GLY A 30 2.91 11.27 -19.20
CA GLY A 30 2.63 10.08 -18.39
C GLY A 30 2.93 10.23 -16.90
N GLN A 31 2.99 11.46 -16.39
CA GLN A 31 3.13 11.72 -14.96
C GLN A 31 1.78 11.51 -14.28
N TRP A 32 1.80 10.81 -13.14
CA TRP A 32 0.65 10.62 -12.27
C TRP A 32 0.91 11.36 -10.98
N ARG A 33 -0.08 12.14 -10.52
CA ARG A 33 -0.07 12.77 -9.20
C ARG A 33 -1.10 12.11 -8.32
N VAL A 34 -0.65 11.69 -7.16
CA VAL A 34 -1.49 11.21 -6.07
C VAL A 34 -1.64 12.37 -5.09
N GLU A 35 -2.87 12.65 -4.66
CA GLU A 35 -3.08 13.61 -3.58
C GLU A 35 -2.67 12.99 -2.25
N ARG A 36 -2.08 13.82 -1.36
CA ARG A 36 -1.64 13.33 -0.05
C ARG A 36 -2.79 12.69 0.73
N ALA A 37 -3.98 13.30 0.72
CA ALA A 37 -5.15 12.79 1.43
C ALA A 37 -5.56 11.39 0.94
N GLU A 38 -5.53 11.15 -0.38
CA GLU A 38 -5.84 9.84 -0.96
C GLU A 38 -4.81 8.77 -0.56
N LEU A 39 -3.55 9.16 -0.50
CA LEU A 39 -2.46 8.29 -0.08
C LEU A 39 -2.55 7.94 1.41
N GLU A 40 -2.83 8.92 2.25
CA GLU A 40 -3.10 8.70 3.68
C GLU A 40 -4.33 7.80 3.87
N ALA A 41 -5.41 8.03 3.12
CA ALA A 41 -6.60 7.18 3.17
C ALA A 41 -6.33 5.74 2.72
N TYR A 42 -5.53 5.55 1.67
CA TYR A 42 -5.07 4.22 1.24
C TYR A 42 -4.29 3.52 2.35
N ILE A 43 -3.34 4.22 2.98
CA ILE A 43 -2.54 3.69 4.09
C ILE A 43 -3.43 3.25 5.25
N GLN A 44 -4.42 4.06 5.64
CA GLN A 44 -5.38 3.69 6.69
C GLN A 44 -6.16 2.42 6.34
N ARG A 45 -6.72 2.35 5.12
CA ARG A 45 -7.40 1.14 4.62
C ARG A 45 -6.49 -0.09 4.61
N ALA A 46 -5.22 0.06 4.24
CA ALA A 46 -4.25 -1.05 4.24
C ALA A 46 -3.94 -1.54 5.65
N TYR A 47 -3.81 -0.63 6.62
CA TYR A 47 -3.66 -1.00 8.03
C TYR A 47 -4.90 -1.67 8.61
N GLU A 48 -6.09 -1.20 8.25
CA GLU A 48 -7.35 -1.83 8.67
C GLU A 48 -7.48 -3.24 8.11
N GLN A 49 -7.21 -3.44 6.82
CA GLN A 49 -7.20 -4.76 6.20
C GLN A 49 -6.20 -5.70 6.85
N THR A 50 -4.99 -5.21 7.15
CA THR A 50 -3.97 -6.00 7.84
C THR A 50 -4.41 -6.36 9.26
N ARG A 51 -4.98 -5.41 10.00
CA ARG A 51 -5.54 -5.66 11.34
C ARG A 51 -6.67 -6.67 11.30
N ALA A 52 -7.58 -6.55 10.34
CA ALA A 52 -8.68 -7.49 10.14
C ALA A 52 -8.15 -8.89 9.77
N PHE A 53 -7.16 -8.99 8.88
CA PHE A 53 -6.52 -10.24 8.52
C PHE A 53 -5.84 -10.90 9.72
N VAL A 54 -5.06 -10.16 10.51
CA VAL A 54 -4.41 -10.68 11.72
C VAL A 54 -5.44 -11.06 12.81
N ALA A 55 -6.55 -10.33 12.94
CA ALA A 55 -7.60 -10.65 13.90
C ALA A 55 -8.42 -11.88 13.48
N ALA A 56 -8.69 -12.05 12.18
CA ALA A 56 -9.41 -13.19 11.62
C ALA A 56 -8.52 -14.44 11.49
N ASN A 57 -7.21 -14.23 11.35
CA ASN A 57 -6.19 -15.26 11.28
C ASN A 57 -5.12 -14.96 12.35
N PRO A 58 -5.49 -14.99 13.65
CA PRO A 58 -4.53 -14.84 14.72
C PRO A 58 -3.57 -15.99 14.54
N MET A 59 -2.32 -15.70 14.17
CA MET A 59 -1.33 -16.68 13.72
C MET A 59 -1.58 -18.04 14.35
N SER A 60 -1.74 -19.06 13.49
CA SER A 60 -1.60 -20.45 13.89
C SER A 60 -0.45 -20.52 14.90
N ARG A 61 -0.77 -20.67 16.19
CA ARG A 61 0.18 -20.66 17.31
C ARG A 61 0.94 -21.99 17.36
N ASN A 62 1.33 -22.46 16.18
CA ASN A 62 1.99 -23.73 15.93
C ASN A 62 2.80 -23.64 14.64
N GLU A 63 3.57 -22.57 14.46
CA GLU A 63 4.88 -22.74 13.84
C GLU A 63 5.81 -23.16 14.98
N ALA A 64 5.80 -24.46 15.26
CA ALA A 64 6.87 -25.06 16.03
C ALA A 64 8.15 -24.78 15.24
N VAL A 65 9.06 -24.00 15.84
CA VAL A 65 10.43 -23.88 15.34
C VAL A 65 10.98 -25.31 15.33
N PRO A 66 11.31 -25.90 14.16
CA PRO A 66 11.99 -27.18 14.16
C PRO A 66 13.38 -26.96 14.79
N GLU A 67 13.59 -27.51 15.97
CA GLU A 67 14.93 -27.74 16.51
C GLU A 67 15.55 -28.92 15.75
N ASP A 68 16.52 -28.63 14.89
CA ASP A 68 17.79 -29.38 14.78
C ASP A 68 18.87 -28.50 14.11
#